data_AF-A0AAV3EGD1-F1
#
_entry.id   AF-A0AAV3EGD1-F1
#
_cell.length_a   1.000
_cell.length_b   1.000
_cell.length_c   1.000
_cell.angle_alpha   90.00
_cell.angle_beta   90.00
_cell.angle_gamma   90.00
#
_symmetry.space_group_name_H-M   'P 1'
#
loop_
_entity.id
_entity.type
_entity.pdbx_description
1 polymer ?
#
loop_
_entity_poly.entity_id
_entity_poly.type
_entity_poly.pdbx_seq_one_letter_code
_entity_poly.pdbx_strand_id
1 'polypeptide(L)' 'MCSGAIGLARIPKVIYGAKNQKFGAGGSLYDILTDERLNHRVEVESGLLEEECAAIMQNFFRNRRKK' A
#
# COMPACT_ATOMS: atom_id res chain seq x y z
N MET A 1 4.93 -2.16 -8.72
CA MET A 1 3.94 -2.85 -9.59
C MET A 1 2.53 -2.35 -9.34
N CYS A 2 1.89 -2.66 -8.20
CA CYS A 2 0.46 -2.39 -7.99
C CYS A 2 0.05 -0.91 -8.12
N SER A 3 0.79 0.04 -7.51
CA SER A 3 0.44 1.47 -7.62
C SER A 3 0.41 1.98 -9.06
N GLY A 4 1.35 1.53 -9.91
CA GLY A 4 1.34 1.89 -11.34
C GLY A 4 0.16 1.29 -12.09
N ALA A 5 -0.20 0.03 -11.79
CA ALA A 5 -1.38 -0.60 -12.38
C ALA A 5 -2.68 0.10 -11.98
N ILE A 6 -2.80 0.52 -10.72
CA ILE A 6 -3.95 1.31 -10.22
C ILE A 6 -4.07 2.63 -11.01
N GLY A 7 -2.95 3.34 -11.20
CA GLY A 7 -2.91 4.56 -12.00
C GLY A 7 -3.34 4.34 -13.45
N LEU A 8 -2.80 3.31 -14.11
CA LEU A 8 -3.14 2.97 -15.51
C LEU A 8 -4.59 2.51 -15.68
N ALA A 9 -5.14 1.82 -14.68
CA ALA A 9 -6.55 1.42 -14.64
C ALA A 9 -7.50 2.59 -14.27
N ARG A 10 -6.95 3.77 -13.94
CA ARG A 10 -7.70 4.97 -13.52
C ARG A 10 -8.63 4.72 -12.34
N ILE A 11 -8.21 3.88 -11.39
CA ILE A 11 -8.95 3.71 -10.15
C ILE A 11 -8.94 5.06 -9.40
N PRO A 12 -10.12 5.60 -9.01
CA PRO A 12 -10.20 6.97 -8.49
C PRO A 12 -9.74 7.07 -7.03
N LYS A 13 -9.96 6.02 -6.23
CA LYS A 13 -9.67 6.02 -4.80
C LYS A 13 -9.09 4.68 -4.35
N VAL A 14 -8.10 4.73 -3.47
CA VAL A 14 -7.49 3.57 -2.83
C VAL A 14 -7.51 3.77 -1.33
N ILE A 15 -8.06 2.79 -0.62
CA ILE A 15 -8.03 2.71 0.84
C ILE A 15 -7.24 1.46 1.21
N TYR A 16 -6.24 1.60 2.09
CA TYR A 16 -5.47 0.45 2.56
C TYR A 16 -5.20 0.53 4.06
N GLY A 17 -4.95 -0.64 4.67
CA GLY A 17 -4.63 -0.76 6.09
C GLY A 17 -3.18 -0.43 6.40
N ALA A 18 -2.39 -1.44 6.74
CA ALA A 18 -1.01 -1.26 7.16
C ALA A 18 -0.08 -0.77 6.03
N LYS A 19 0.80 0.18 6.37
CA LYS A 19 1.88 0.64 5.46
C LYS A 19 2.96 -0.42 5.30
N ASN A 20 3.53 -0.50 4.09
CA ASN A 20 4.73 -1.28 3.83
C ASN A 20 5.96 -0.35 3.81
N GLN A 21 6.61 -0.18 4.96
CA GLN A 21 7.76 0.72 5.09
C GLN A 21 8.94 0.35 4.17
N LYS A 22 9.08 -0.92 3.80
CA LYS A 22 10.24 -1.40 3.04
C LYS A 22 10.07 -1.23 1.53
N PHE A 23 8.85 -1.38 1.01
CA PHE A 23 8.61 -1.47 -0.43
C PHE A 23 7.33 -0.76 -0.92
N GLY A 24 6.59 -0.10 -0.03
CA GLY A 24 5.32 0.53 -0.37
C GLY A 24 5.49 1.70 -1.34
N ALA A 25 4.66 1.74 -2.40
CA ALA A 25 4.69 2.78 -3.42
C ALA A 25 3.42 3.67 -3.42
N GLY A 26 2.70 3.72 -2.29
CA GLY A 26 1.56 4.61 -2.05
C GLY A 26 1.79 5.48 -0.81
N GLY A 27 2.99 6.07 -0.70
CA GLY A 27 3.39 6.97 0.38
C GLY A 27 4.37 6.40 1.42
N SER A 28 5.10 5.32 1.10
CA SER A 28 6.16 4.79 2.00
C SER A 28 7.55 5.00 1.42
N LEU A 29 7.97 4.19 0.45
CA LEU A 29 9.24 4.36 -0.26
C LEU A 29 9.08 5.29 -1.47
N TYR A 30 7.94 5.16 -2.15
CA TYR A 30 7.54 6.03 -3.26
C TYR A 30 6.08 6.42 -3.08
N ASP A 31 5.66 7.49 -3.75
CA ASP A 31 4.26 7.89 -3.81
C ASP A 31 3.78 8.02 -5.25
N ILE A 32 3.60 6.86 -5.90
CA ILE A 32 3.22 6.78 -7.32
C ILE A 32 1.74 7.18 -7.51
N LEU A 33 0.91 6.97 -6.49
CA LEU A 33 -0.54 7.16 -6.59
C LEU A 33 -0.95 8.63 -6.69
N THR A 34 -0.14 9.53 -6.13
CA THR A 34 -0.41 10.97 -6.04
C THR A 34 0.59 11.81 -6.84
N ASP A 35 1.56 11.19 -7.52
CA ASP A 35 2.61 11.89 -8.27
C ASP A 35 2.02 12.79 -9.37
N GLU A 36 2.23 14.10 -9.24
CA GLU A 36 1.67 15.10 -10.15
C GLU A 36 2.19 14.98 -11.59
N ARG A 37 3.36 14.35 -11.78
CA ARG A 37 3.96 14.14 -13.11
C ARG A 37 3.22 13.09 -13.93
N LEU A 38 2.36 12.29 -13.30
CA LEU A 38 1.60 11.23 -13.97
C LEU A 38 0.26 11.74 -14.51
N ASN A 39 -0.36 10.96 -15.39
CA ASN A 39 -1.59 11.34 -16.12
C ASN A 39 -2.89 11.06 -15.36
N HIS A 40 -2.83 10.40 -14.20
CA HIS A 40 -3.97 10.14 -13.31
C HIS A 40 -3.50 10.23 -11.85
N ARG A 41 -4.31 10.83 -10.98
CA ARG A 41 -4.04 10.94 -9.54
C ARG A 41 -5.14 10.22 -8.78
N VAL A 42 -4.75 9.53 -7.73
CA VAL A 42 -5.63 8.68 -6.93
C VAL A 42 -5.80 9.31 -5.56
N GLU A 43 -7.03 9.38 -5.07
CA GLU A 43 -7.30 9.71 -3.67
C GLU A 43 -6.84 8.54 -2.79
N VAL A 44 -5.96 8.80 -1.82
CA VAL A 44 -5.37 7.75 -0.99
C VAL A 44 -5.75 7.97 0.47
N GLU A 45 -6.32 6.93 1.08
CA GLU A 45 -6.57 6.86 2.52
C GLU A 45 -5.82 5.65 3.09
N SER A 46 -5.02 5.87 4.12
CA SER A 46 -4.19 4.83 4.74
C SER A 46 -4.52 4.67 6.22
N GLY A 47 -4.37 3.46 6.73
CA GLY A 47 -4.49 3.18 8.17
C GLY A 47 -5.81 2.51 8.57
N LEU A 48 -6.65 2.11 7.60
CA LEU A 48 -7.90 1.41 7.88
C LEU A 48 -7.61 0.03 8.48
N LEU A 49 -7.93 -0.15 9.77
CA LEU A 49 -7.60 -1.37 10.53
C LEU A 49 -6.09 -1.69 10.43
N GLU A 50 -5.25 -0.66 10.62
CA GLU A 50 -3.79 -0.76 10.48
C GLU A 50 -3.20 -1.86 11.35
N GLU A 51 -3.57 -1.90 12.63
CA GLU A 51 -3.02 -2.85 13.59
C GLU A 51 -3.38 -4.29 13.22
N GLU A 52 -4.63 -4.54 12.85
CA GLU A 52 -5.13 -5.85 12.46
C GLU A 52 -4.47 -6.33 11.15
N CYS A 53 -4.38 -5.44 10.16
CA CYS A 53 -3.71 -5.73 8.89
C CYS A 53 -2.22 -6.03 9.11
N ALA A 54 -1.54 -5.27 9.97
CA ALA A 54 -0.14 -5.51 10.32
C ALA A 54 0.03 -6.84 11.07
N ALA A 55 -0.86 -7.15 12.01
CA ALA A 55 -0.83 -8.37 12.81
C ALA A 55 -0.91 -9.64 11.95
N ILE A 56 -1.75 -9.65 10.89
CA ILE A 56 -1.85 -10.78 9.96
C ILE A 56 -0.48 -11.12 9.36
N MET A 57 0.20 -10.12 8.80
CA MET A 57 1.51 -10.29 8.17
C MET A 57 2.60 -10.66 9.17
N GLN A 58 2.62 -10.00 10.33
CA GLN A 58 3.59 -10.28 11.39
C GLN A 58 3.46 -11.71 11.92
N ASN A 59 2.23 -12.17 12.15
CA ASN A 59 1.95 -13.53 12.63
C ASN A 59 2.35 -14.58 11.59
N PHE A 60 2.05 -14.35 10.31
CA PHE A 60 2.46 -15.24 9.23
C PHE A 60 3.98 -15.45 9.21
N PHE A 61 4.77 -14.37 9.20
CA PHE A 61 6.23 -14.49 9.14
C PHE A 61 6.84 -14.99 10.46
N ARG A 62 6.25 -14.65 11.61
CA ARG A 62 6.66 -15.19 12.92
C ARG A 62 6.52 -16.71 12.94
N ASN A 63 5.38 -17.22 12.49
CA ASN A 63 5.12 -18.66 12.44
C ASN A 63 6.04 -19.37 11.43
N ARG A 64 6.29 -18.74 10.27
CA ARG A 64 7.19 -19.29 9.25
C ARG A 64 8.65 -19.39 9.72
N ARG A 65 9.12 -18.47 10.58
CA ARG A 65 10.49 -18.49 11.15
C ARG A 65 10.68 -19.48 12.31
N LYS A 66 9.59 -19.93 12.93
CA LYS A 66 9.63 -20.91 14.03
C LYS A 66 9.68 -22.37 13.53
N LYS A 67 9.40 -22.60 12.25
CA LYS A 67 9.66 -23.86 11.55
C LYS A 67 11.06 -23.83 10.96
#